data_AF-A0A143PH98-F1
#
_entry.id   AF-A0A143PH98-F1
#
_cell.length_a   1.000
_cell.length_b   1.000
_cell.length_c   1.000
_cell.angle_alpha   90.00
_cell.angle_beta   90.00
_cell.angle_gamma   90.00
#
_symmetry.space_group_name_H-M   'P 1'
#
loop_
_entity.id
_entity.type
_entity.pdbx_description
1 polymer ?
#
loop_
_entity_poly.entity_id
_entity_poly.type
_entity_poly.pdbx_seq_one_letter_code
_entity_poly.pdbx_strand_id
1 'polypeptide(L)'
;MTACPQSATDGFAPCPPRLERNARTYRIERADGTFQTVVTSDPGRLLLTGQPADLGVMESTQLRGISRTAPYFHNNSAATLEEVLDLYDAFFRRSVRLFPPPNLPPIISSDGTVIDRGFLTAEDRVALLAYFRKL
;
A
#
# COMPACT_ATOMS: atom_id res chain seq x y z
N MET A 1 0.41 2.39 -0.57
CA MET A 1 -0.78 3.09 -0.06
C MET A 1 -1.78 3.13 -1.20
N THR A 2 -2.98 2.59 -1.02
CA THR A 2 -4.05 2.58 -2.04
C THR A 2 -4.84 3.89 -2.09
N ALA A 3 -4.44 4.88 -1.29
CA ALA A 3 -5.07 6.19 -1.19
C ALA A 3 -4.88 6.99 -2.48
N CYS A 4 -5.92 7.74 -2.84
CA CYS A 4 -5.90 8.71 -3.93
C CYS A 4 -5.74 10.13 -3.38
N PRO A 5 -4.95 11.01 -4.03
CA PRO A 5 -4.17 10.76 -5.25
C PRO A 5 -2.92 9.91 -5.03
N GLN A 6 -2.54 9.10 -6.02
CA GLN A 6 -1.28 8.34 -6.01
C GLN A 6 -0.15 9.16 -6.65
N SER A 7 1.08 9.00 -6.15
CA SER A 7 2.26 9.63 -6.74
C SER A 7 2.67 8.88 -8.01
N ALA A 8 2.86 9.60 -9.12
CA ALA A 8 3.35 9.03 -10.38
C ALA A 8 4.82 8.56 -10.32
N THR A 9 5.56 8.91 -9.26
CA THR A 9 7.02 8.77 -9.19
C THR A 9 7.49 7.32 -8.96
N ASP A 10 6.62 6.43 -8.47
CA ASP A 10 6.97 5.05 -8.10
C ASP A 10 6.41 3.97 -9.02
N GLY A 11 5.70 4.35 -10.08
CA GLY A 11 4.98 3.40 -10.94
C GLY A 11 3.63 2.96 -10.37
N PHE A 12 3.07 3.70 -9.40
CA PHE A 12 1.66 3.55 -9.05
C PHE A 12 0.78 3.92 -10.25
N ALA A 13 -0.28 3.13 -10.48
CA ALA A 13 -1.27 3.46 -11.49
C ALA A 13 -1.98 4.80 -11.15
N PRO A 14 -2.34 5.61 -12.14
CA PRO A 14 -3.18 6.78 -11.90
C PRO A 14 -4.49 6.39 -11.20
N CYS A 15 -4.97 7.26 -10.32
CA CYS A 15 -6.23 7.02 -9.63
C CYS A 15 -7.40 7.01 -10.62
N PRO A 16 -8.18 5.92 -10.70
CA PRO A 16 -9.37 5.92 -11.52
C PRO A 16 -10.44 6.83 -10.88
N PRO A 17 -11.29 7.51 -11.68
CA PRO A 17 -12.28 8.47 -11.16
C PRO A 17 -13.21 7.92 -10.08
N ARG A 18 -13.47 6.59 -10.09
CA ARG A 18 -14.26 5.92 -9.06
C ARG A 18 -13.65 6.03 -7.67
N LEU A 19 -12.32 5.95 -7.55
CA LEU A 19 -11.63 6.03 -6.26
C LEU A 19 -11.51 7.48 -5.81
N GLU A 20 -11.25 8.40 -6.74
CA GLU A 20 -11.15 9.83 -6.45
C GLU A 20 -12.46 10.38 -5.84
N ARG A 21 -13.62 9.96 -6.34
CA ARG A 21 -14.92 10.37 -5.80
C ARG A 21 -15.13 10.00 -4.33
N ASN A 22 -14.50 8.92 -3.87
CA ASN A 22 -14.60 8.43 -2.51
C ASN A 22 -13.50 9.00 -1.59
N ALA A 23 -12.50 9.67 -2.15
CA ALA A 23 -11.47 10.31 -1.36
C ALA A 23 -12.04 11.53 -0.60
N ARG A 24 -11.59 11.69 0.64
CA ARG A 24 -11.95 12.79 1.54
C ARG A 24 -10.69 13.38 2.15
N THR A 25 -10.77 14.67 2.46
CA THR A 25 -9.70 15.41 3.12
C THR A 25 -9.94 15.37 4.62
N TYR A 26 -9.03 14.74 5.36
CA TYR A 26 -9.05 14.67 6.81
C TYR A 26 -8.00 15.60 7.40
N ARG A 27 -8.40 16.41 8.38
CA ARG A 27 -7.50 17.21 9.21
C ARG A 27 -7.26 16.46 10.52
N ILE A 28 -6.02 16.06 10.76
CA ILE A 28 -5.61 15.30 11.94
C ILE A 28 -4.87 16.27 12.85
N GLU A 29 -5.49 16.61 13.98
CA GLU A 29 -4.92 17.50 14.99
C GLU A 29 -4.18 16.70 16.05
N ARG A 30 -3.02 17.20 16.46
CA ARG A 30 -2.21 16.64 17.54
C ARG A 30 -2.45 17.44 18.82
N ALA A 31 -2.09 16.84 19.95
CA ALA A 31 -2.24 17.46 21.27
C ALA A 31 -1.43 18.77 21.43
N ASP A 32 -0.37 18.95 20.64
CA ASP A 32 0.44 20.18 20.60
C ASP A 32 -0.17 21.30 19.75
N GLY A 33 -1.37 21.10 19.19
CA GLY A 33 -2.07 22.04 18.32
C GLY A 33 -1.60 22.04 16.88
N THR A 34 -0.57 21.25 16.53
CA THR A 34 -0.18 21.05 15.13
C THR A 34 -1.20 20.17 14.40
N PHE A 35 -1.30 20.33 13.09
CA PHE A 35 -2.18 19.50 12.28
C PHE A 35 -1.50 19.05 10.99
N GLN A 36 -1.96 17.92 10.47
CA GLN A 36 -1.64 17.46 9.13
C GLN A 36 -2.93 17.17 8.36
N THR A 37 -2.89 17.40 7.06
CA THR A 37 -3.99 17.10 6.17
C THR A 37 -3.66 15.88 5.33
N VAL A 38 -4.55 14.89 5.30
CA VAL A 38 -4.42 13.71 4.46
C VAL A 38 -5.64 13.57 3.56
N VAL A 39 -5.42 13.21 2.30
CA VAL A 39 -6.48 12.84 1.37
C VAL A 39 -6.48 11.31 1.25
N THR A 40 -7.56 10.67 1.67
CA THR A 40 -7.73 9.21 1.60
C THR A 40 -9.21 8.86 1.53
N SER A 41 -9.55 7.68 1.02
CA SER A 41 -10.92 7.15 1.13
C SER A 41 -11.22 6.62 2.53
N ASP A 42 -10.19 6.18 3.25
CA ASP A 42 -10.32 5.58 4.58
C ASP A 42 -9.04 5.83 5.41
N PRO A 43 -9.13 6.51 6.58
CA PRO A 43 -8.01 6.69 7.49
C PRO A 43 -7.65 5.44 8.31
N GLY A 44 -8.47 4.39 8.29
CA GLY A 44 -8.19 3.10 8.95
C GLY A 44 -8.24 3.18 10.48
N ARG A 45 -7.33 2.46 11.14
CA ARG A 45 -7.26 2.34 12.61
C ARG A 45 -7.16 3.67 13.35
N LEU A 46 -6.68 4.73 12.69
CA LEU A 46 -6.72 6.10 13.22
C LEU A 46 -8.11 6.51 13.72
N LEU A 47 -9.19 6.13 13.04
CA LEU A 47 -10.56 6.50 13.44
C LEU A 47 -10.99 5.87 14.77
N LEU A 48 -10.30 4.81 15.21
CA LEU A 48 -10.55 4.12 16.46
C LEU A 48 -9.64 4.61 17.58
N THR A 49 -8.36 4.84 17.28
CA THR A 49 -7.34 5.14 18.30
C THR A 49 -7.07 6.62 18.50
N GLY A 50 -7.38 7.44 17.49
CA GLY A 50 -6.99 8.85 17.43
C GLY A 50 -5.48 9.09 17.28
N GLN A 51 -4.66 8.03 17.15
CA GLN A 51 -3.21 8.16 17.09
C GLN A 51 -2.73 8.39 15.66
N PRO A 52 -1.99 9.49 15.36
CA PRO A 52 -1.50 9.76 14.01
C PRO A 52 -0.64 8.64 13.40
N ALA A 53 0.01 7.83 14.24
CA ALA A 53 0.80 6.67 13.81
C ALA A 53 -0.06 5.54 13.22
N ASP A 54 -1.37 5.53 13.48
CA ASP A 54 -2.33 4.54 12.96
C ASP A 54 -3.00 4.97 11.65
N LEU A 55 -2.56 6.10 11.05
CA LEU A 55 -3.10 6.58 9.79
C LEU A 55 -2.85 5.57 8.65
N GLY A 56 -3.94 5.11 8.04
CA GLY A 56 -3.91 4.16 6.92
C GLY A 56 -3.54 2.73 7.34
N VAL A 57 -3.40 2.47 8.64
CA VAL A 57 -3.19 1.10 9.13
C VAL A 57 -4.49 0.34 9.08
N MET A 58 -4.47 -0.79 8.36
CA MET A 58 -5.62 -1.66 8.14
C MET A 58 -5.35 -3.05 8.72
N GLU A 59 -6.42 -3.79 8.99
CA GLU A 59 -6.30 -5.21 9.28
C GLU A 59 -5.78 -5.99 8.05
N SER A 60 -4.88 -6.94 8.27
CA SER A 60 -4.45 -7.88 7.24
C SER A 60 -5.54 -8.92 7.00
N THR A 61 -6.05 -8.98 5.77
CA THR A 61 -7.08 -9.95 5.39
C THR A 61 -6.49 -11.32 5.06
N GLN A 62 -7.27 -12.39 5.29
CA GLN A 62 -6.87 -13.75 4.93
C GLN A 62 -6.87 -13.92 3.40
N LEU A 63 -5.91 -14.68 2.87
CA LEU A 63 -5.78 -14.93 1.43
C LEU A 63 -6.54 -16.17 0.94
N ARG A 64 -7.28 -16.86 1.80
CA ARG A 64 -8.07 -18.04 1.41
C ARG A 64 -9.17 -17.61 0.44
N GLY A 65 -9.25 -18.26 -0.72
CA GLY A 65 -10.21 -17.93 -1.76
C GLY A 65 -9.96 -16.59 -2.47
N ILE A 66 -8.77 -15.99 -2.32
CA ILE A 66 -8.43 -14.67 -2.89
C ILE A 66 -8.64 -14.62 -4.42
N SER A 67 -8.52 -15.77 -5.08
CA SER A 67 -8.81 -15.95 -6.51
C SER A 67 -10.24 -15.56 -6.93
N ARG A 68 -11.19 -15.49 -5.98
CA ARG A 68 -12.62 -15.25 -6.23
C ARG A 68 -13.19 -14.03 -5.52
N THR A 69 -12.36 -13.18 -4.92
CA THR A 69 -12.79 -12.06 -4.09
C THR A 69 -12.34 -10.71 -4.63
N ALA A 70 -12.02 -10.63 -5.93
CA ALA A 70 -11.82 -9.34 -6.58
C ALA A 70 -13.10 -8.48 -6.45
N PRO A 71 -12.98 -7.13 -6.38
CA PRO A 71 -11.73 -6.34 -6.33
C PRO A 71 -11.05 -6.37 -4.96
N TYR A 72 -9.77 -5.98 -4.92
CA TYR A 72 -8.88 -6.12 -3.77
C TYR A 72 -8.62 -4.79 -3.03
N PHE A 73 -8.17 -4.93 -1.77
CA PHE A 73 -7.95 -3.88 -0.77
C PHE A 73 -9.24 -3.23 -0.24
N HIS A 74 -9.14 -2.51 0.88
CA HIS A 74 -10.28 -1.91 1.59
C HIS A 74 -11.12 -0.95 0.74
N ASN A 75 -10.52 -0.37 -0.32
CA ASN A 75 -11.17 0.59 -1.21
C ASN A 75 -11.32 0.07 -2.63
N ASN A 76 -11.17 -1.23 -2.88
CA ASN A 76 -11.33 -1.84 -4.20
C ASN A 76 -10.40 -1.24 -5.27
N SER A 77 -9.17 -0.87 -4.87
CA SER A 77 -8.26 -0.14 -5.76
C SER A 77 -7.68 -1.01 -6.87
N ALA A 78 -7.49 -2.31 -6.63
CA ALA A 78 -6.99 -3.26 -7.60
C ALA A 78 -8.12 -4.19 -8.06
N ALA A 79 -8.35 -4.25 -9.37
CA ALA A 79 -9.37 -5.10 -9.98
C ALA A 79 -8.90 -6.55 -10.15
N THR A 80 -7.59 -6.77 -10.23
CA THR A 80 -6.98 -8.08 -10.53
C THR A 80 -5.83 -8.41 -9.58
N LEU A 81 -5.44 -9.68 -9.52
CA LEU A 81 -4.27 -10.12 -8.73
C LEU A 81 -2.98 -9.53 -9.30
N GLU A 82 -2.92 -9.31 -10.61
CA GLU A 82 -1.81 -8.65 -11.29
C GLU A 82 -1.64 -7.22 -10.78
N GLU A 83 -2.75 -6.45 -10.70
CA GLU A 83 -2.73 -5.09 -10.15
C GLU A 83 -2.36 -5.05 -8.66
N VAL A 84 -2.66 -6.12 -7.90
CA VAL A 84 -2.17 -6.28 -6.52
C VAL A 84 -0.65 -6.36 -6.51
N LEU A 85 -0.05 -7.17 -7.38
CA LEU A 85 1.40 -7.29 -7.46
C LEU A 85 2.06 -6.00 -7.95
N ASP A 86 1.47 -5.33 -8.94
CA ASP A 86 1.97 -4.04 -9.45
C ASP A 86 1.99 -2.98 -8.34
N LEU A 87 0.99 -3.00 -7.46
CA LEU A 87 0.94 -2.11 -6.30
C LEU A 87 2.07 -2.39 -5.31
N TYR A 88 2.40 -3.66 -5.05
CA TYR A 88 3.52 -4.02 -4.17
C TYR A 88 4.87 -3.65 -4.78
N ASP A 89 5.07 -3.87 -6.08
CA ASP A 89 6.29 -3.45 -6.78
C ASP A 89 6.50 -1.92 -6.66
N ALA A 90 5.45 -1.13 -6.90
CA ALA A 90 5.51 0.33 -6.72
C ALA A 90 5.76 0.72 -5.25
N PHE A 91 5.17 -0.01 -4.30
CA PHE A 91 5.40 0.21 -2.87
C PHE A 91 6.86 -0.05 -2.47
N PHE A 92 7.50 -1.11 -2.97
CA PHE A 92 8.91 -1.37 -2.67
C PHE A 92 9.84 -0.34 -3.32
N ARG A 93 9.56 0.09 -4.56
CA ARG A 93 10.27 1.22 -5.21
C ARG A 93 10.17 2.50 -4.38
N ARG A 94 8.96 2.84 -3.92
CA ARG A 94 8.71 3.99 -3.04
C ARG A 94 9.52 3.91 -1.76
N SER A 95 9.54 2.74 -1.15
CA SER A 95 10.19 2.54 0.14
C SER A 95 11.71 2.68 0.03
N VAL A 96 12.33 2.14 -1.02
CA VAL A 96 13.77 2.37 -1.33
C VAL A 96 14.06 3.85 -1.57
N ARG A 97 13.19 4.57 -2.31
CA ARG A 97 13.41 6.00 -2.58
C ARG A 97 13.32 6.85 -1.30
N LEU A 98 12.35 6.57 -0.43
CA LEU A 98 12.16 7.33 0.81
C LEU A 98 13.22 7.01 1.87
N PHE A 99 13.81 5.82 1.82
CA PHE A 99 14.76 5.31 2.80
C PHE A 99 15.96 4.68 2.09
N PRO A 100 16.89 5.47 1.54
CA PRO A 100 18.07 4.93 0.86
C PRO A 100 19.04 4.27 1.85
N PRO A 101 19.93 3.37 1.38
CA PRO A 101 21.03 2.86 2.19
C PRO A 101 21.83 3.99 2.87
N PRO A 102 22.29 3.82 4.12
CA PRO A 102 22.21 2.63 4.97
C PRO A 102 20.95 2.56 5.87
N ASN A 103 19.87 3.23 5.49
CA ASN A 103 18.63 3.32 6.28
C ASN A 103 17.48 2.49 5.69
N LEU A 104 17.77 1.42 4.95
CA LEU A 104 16.72 0.60 4.34
C LEU A 104 15.85 -0.05 5.44
N PRO A 105 14.52 -0.08 5.26
CA PRO A 105 13.62 -0.69 6.23
C PRO A 105 13.74 -2.23 6.20
N PRO A 106 13.41 -2.93 7.32
CA PRO A 106 13.49 -4.40 7.41
C PRO A 106 12.67 -5.18 6.38
N ILE A 107 11.67 -4.54 5.78
CA ILE A 107 10.83 -5.12 4.73
C ILE A 107 11.56 -5.24 3.38
N ILE A 108 12.70 -4.55 3.21
CA ILE A 108 13.52 -4.52 1.98
C ILE A 108 14.95 -5.03 2.22
N SER A 109 15.46 -4.91 3.45
CA SER A 109 16.85 -5.24 3.77
C SER A 109 16.94 -5.95 5.12
N SER A 110 17.75 -7.01 5.20
CA SER A 110 18.07 -7.64 6.49
C SER A 110 19.03 -6.83 7.35
N ASP A 111 19.89 -6.00 6.74
CA ASP A 111 20.99 -5.29 7.42
C ASP A 111 20.91 -3.76 7.31
N GLY A 112 19.92 -3.22 6.59
CA GLY A 112 19.73 -1.79 6.35
C GLY A 112 20.56 -1.23 5.18
N THR A 113 21.46 -2.03 4.61
CA THR A 113 22.47 -1.56 3.63
C THR A 113 22.27 -2.15 2.24
N VAL A 114 21.87 -3.42 2.14
CA VAL A 114 21.66 -4.11 0.86
C VAL A 114 20.19 -4.42 0.65
N ILE A 115 19.69 -4.15 -0.56
CA ILE A 115 18.35 -4.60 -0.98
C ILE A 115 18.40 -6.11 -1.20
N ASP A 116 17.76 -6.88 -0.33
CA ASP A 116 17.72 -8.35 -0.39
C ASP A 116 16.29 -8.93 -0.43
N ARG A 117 15.26 -8.07 -0.36
CA ARG A 117 13.83 -8.43 -0.34
C ARG A 117 12.96 -7.43 -1.11
N GLY A 118 11.70 -7.80 -1.32
CA GLY A 118 10.62 -6.93 -1.80
C GLY A 118 10.37 -6.96 -3.31
N PHE A 119 11.40 -7.08 -4.13
CA PHE A 119 11.24 -7.08 -5.59
C PHE A 119 10.96 -8.48 -6.14
N LEU A 120 9.92 -8.60 -6.96
CA LEU A 120 9.59 -9.86 -7.65
C LEU A 120 10.38 -9.96 -8.96
N THR A 121 11.03 -11.11 -9.18
CA THR A 121 11.50 -11.45 -10.54
C THR A 121 10.30 -11.78 -11.44
N ALA A 122 10.53 -11.82 -12.75
CA ALA A 122 9.49 -12.22 -13.70
C ALA A 122 8.97 -13.65 -13.42
N GLU A 123 9.85 -14.54 -12.98
CA GLU A 123 9.51 -15.91 -12.60
C GLU A 123 8.69 -15.94 -11.30
N ASP A 124 9.13 -15.20 -10.26
CA ASP A 124 8.40 -15.10 -8.99
C ASP A 124 6.99 -14.58 -9.17
N ARG A 125 6.82 -13.57 -10.04
CA ARG A 125 5.51 -12.98 -10.35
C ARG A 125 4.55 -14.05 -10.91
N VAL A 126 5.01 -14.86 -11.86
CA VAL A 126 4.20 -15.94 -12.45
C VAL A 126 3.88 -17.00 -11.41
N ALA A 127 4.87 -17.43 -10.61
CA ALA A 127 4.69 -18.43 -9.57
C ALA A 127 3.69 -17.97 -8.49
N LEU A 128 3.79 -16.72 -8.04
CA LEU A 128 2.93 -16.15 -7.02
C LEU A 128 1.48 -16.01 -7.50
N LEU A 129 1.27 -15.55 -8.74
CA LEU A 129 -0.06 -15.53 -9.35
C LEU A 129 -0.65 -16.93 -9.47
N ALA A 130 0.15 -17.91 -9.90
CA ALA A 130 -0.30 -19.30 -9.97
C ALA A 130 -0.67 -19.86 -8.59
N TYR A 131 0.06 -19.47 -7.54
CA TYR A 131 -0.26 -19.84 -6.16
C TYR A 131 -1.56 -19.18 -5.67
N PHE A 132 -1.71 -17.87 -5.82
CA PHE A 132 -2.94 -17.16 -5.41
C PHE A 132 -4.19 -17.64 -6.13
N ARG A 133 -4.07 -18.09 -7.38
CA ARG A 133 -5.18 -18.68 -8.14
C ARG A 133 -5.61 -20.07 -7.61
N LYS A 134 -4.77 -20.74 -6.80
CA LYS A 134 -5.08 -22.03 -6.18
C LYS A 134 -5.64 -21.89 -4.76
N LEU A 135 -5.45 -20.75 -4.11
CA LEU A 135 -6.01 -20.44 -2.79
C LEU A 135 -7.51 -20.20 -2.84
#